data_AF-A0AAE4T066-F1
#
_entry.id   AF-A0AAE4T066-F1
#
_cell.length_a   1.000
_cell.length_b   1.000
_cell.length_c   1.000
_cell.angle_alpha   90.00
_cell.angle_beta   90.00
_cell.angle_gamma   90.00
#
_symmetry.space_group_name_H-M   'P 1'
#
loop_
_entity.id
_entity.type
_entity.pdbx_description
1 polymer ?
#
loop_
_entity_poly.entity_id
_entity_poly.type
_entity_poly.pdbx_seq_one_letter_code
_entity_poly.pdbx_strand_id
1 'polypeptide(L)'
;MSNICCLLDACTIINLIHIDEEDFLLKKLERVNYTLNSVVFDEVKKNVFLHLEKGSLQKYSDKNTIEEKRKSINQVLTVFQGKKNNNESLLKDLGVDYFERIKNATKHTKKLNGELYSSAYALYLSRINSEKIFFYTDDYPAKEQFSPFFDYQQIGQIKDSVDLLILLYWLDDSFNEKQLDGALSSLYSQYATEVVTLKKELQFFFTNKVNATFRKTKREIVERLNTLILCLDKLEFEGVGILYSFFETNKATKDIYNILKNYNSIFELEKKSNTETLLEKISNTRKAIKENKIYKWNDLLSN
;
A
#
# COMPACT_ATOMS: atom_id res chain seq x y z
N MET A 1 -8.22 0.98 -27.72
CA MET A 1 -8.30 1.64 -26.40
C MET A 1 -8.36 0.53 -25.36
N SER A 2 -7.51 0.59 -24.33
CA SER A 2 -7.40 -0.49 -23.34
C SER A 2 -8.72 -0.68 -22.60
N ASN A 3 -9.29 -1.88 -22.59
CA ASN A 3 -10.48 -2.24 -21.80
C ASN A 3 -10.18 -2.39 -20.30
N ILE A 4 -9.11 -1.75 -19.83
CA ILE A 4 -8.60 -1.86 -18.46
C ILE A 4 -8.62 -0.48 -17.83
N CYS A 5 -9.22 -0.38 -16.65
CA CYS A 5 -9.12 0.78 -15.78
C CYS A 5 -8.37 0.41 -14.50
N CYS A 6 -7.35 1.19 -14.17
CA CYS A 6 -6.59 1.04 -12.94
C CYS A 6 -7.22 1.89 -11.84
N LEU A 7 -7.70 1.24 -10.79
CA LEU A 7 -8.16 1.93 -9.59
C LEU A 7 -7.05 1.88 -8.55
N LEU A 8 -6.62 3.04 -8.05
CA LEU A 8 -5.47 3.12 -7.13
C LEU A 8 -5.92 3.35 -5.70
N ASP A 9 -5.33 2.59 -4.78
CA ASP A 9 -5.45 2.76 -3.33
C ASP A 9 -4.42 3.75 -2.76
N ALA A 10 -4.62 4.17 -1.50
CA ALA A 10 -3.79 5.19 -0.86
C ALA A 10 -2.34 4.71 -0.68
N CYS A 11 -2.14 3.49 -0.20
CA CYS A 11 -0.82 2.90 0.01
C CYS A 11 -0.02 2.84 -1.30
N THR A 12 -0.62 2.37 -2.38
CA THR A 12 0.00 2.31 -3.71
C THR A 12 0.40 3.69 -4.23
N ILE A 13 -0.47 4.71 -4.08
CA ILE A 13 -0.16 6.08 -4.51
C ILE A 13 1.01 6.65 -3.71
N ILE A 14 0.98 6.50 -2.38
CA ILE A 14 2.04 7.01 -1.49
C ILE A 14 3.38 6.37 -1.87
N ASN A 15 3.41 5.05 -2.07
CA ASN A 15 4.61 4.34 -2.48
C ASN A 15 5.11 4.83 -3.83
N LEU A 16 4.23 4.97 -4.82
CA LEU A 16 4.58 5.48 -6.14
C LEU A 16 5.24 6.86 -6.05
N ILE A 17 4.67 7.79 -5.28
CA ILE A 17 5.22 9.14 -5.07
C ILE A 17 6.63 9.08 -4.46
N HIS A 18 6.88 8.17 -3.52
CA HIS A 18 8.17 8.10 -2.83
C HIS A 18 9.28 7.38 -3.59
N ILE A 19 8.93 6.48 -4.51
CA ILE A 19 9.90 5.77 -5.34
C ILE A 19 10.15 6.44 -6.69
N ASP A 20 9.31 7.39 -7.10
CA ASP A 20 9.44 8.04 -8.39
C ASP A 20 10.62 9.02 -8.43
N GLU A 21 11.41 8.93 -9.49
CA GLU A 21 12.58 9.78 -9.75
C GLU A 21 12.28 10.63 -10.99
N GLU A 22 12.33 11.96 -10.84
CA GLU A 22 12.11 12.93 -11.94
C GLU A 22 10.77 12.76 -12.69
N ASP A 23 9.72 12.40 -11.94
CA ASP A 23 8.37 12.11 -12.43
C ASP A 23 8.34 11.00 -13.50
N PHE A 24 9.32 10.10 -13.50
CA PHE A 24 9.46 9.05 -14.49
C PHE A 24 8.24 8.12 -14.48
N LEU A 25 7.86 7.55 -13.33
CA LEU A 25 6.75 6.63 -13.20
C LEU A 25 5.40 7.35 -13.38
N LEU A 26 5.27 8.57 -12.86
CA LEU A 26 4.07 9.37 -13.02
C LEU A 26 3.74 9.62 -14.49
N LYS A 27 4.72 10.03 -15.30
CA LYS A 27 4.55 10.23 -16.76
C LYS A 27 4.08 8.95 -17.47
N LYS A 28 4.39 7.78 -16.92
CA LYS A 28 4.02 6.48 -17.52
C LYS A 28 2.61 6.10 -17.08
N LEU A 29 2.30 6.33 -15.80
CA LEU A 29 0.96 6.17 -15.26
C LEU A 29 -0.06 7.05 -15.97
N GLU A 30 0.29 8.29 -16.35
CA GLU A 30 -0.60 9.18 -17.11
C GLU A 30 -1.03 8.65 -18.49
N ARG A 31 -0.30 7.66 -19.04
CA ARG A 31 -0.68 6.97 -20.29
C ARG A 31 -1.69 5.83 -20.06
N VAL A 32 -1.96 5.50 -18.80
CA VAL A 32 -2.90 4.46 -18.39
C VAL A 32 -4.23 5.11 -18.02
N ASN A 33 -5.35 4.43 -18.31
CA ASN A 33 -6.65 4.84 -17.77
C ASN A 33 -6.67 4.51 -16.28
N TYR A 34 -6.48 5.51 -15.41
CA TYR A 34 -6.54 5.32 -13.97
C TYR A 34 -7.42 6.34 -13.26
N THR A 35 -7.92 5.95 -12.10
CA THR A 35 -8.73 6.80 -11.20
C THR A 35 -8.52 6.37 -9.75
N LEU A 36 -9.10 7.11 -8.82
CA LEU A 36 -9.06 6.89 -7.38
C LEU A 36 -10.31 7.49 -6.73
N ASN A 37 -10.70 6.95 -5.58
CA ASN A 37 -11.80 7.51 -4.81
C ASN A 37 -11.37 8.81 -4.10
N SER A 38 -12.30 9.73 -3.86
CA SER A 38 -12.01 10.94 -3.08
C SER A 38 -11.54 10.63 -1.65
N VAL A 39 -12.10 9.59 -1.03
CA VAL A 39 -11.70 9.14 0.32
C VAL A 39 -10.24 8.68 0.33
N VAL A 40 -9.82 7.96 -0.73
CA VAL A 40 -8.43 7.55 -0.93
C VAL A 40 -7.52 8.76 -1.10
N PHE A 41 -7.94 9.76 -1.88
CA PHE A 41 -7.14 10.98 -2.06
C PHE A 41 -6.94 11.76 -0.74
N ASP A 42 -7.98 11.85 0.09
CA ASP A 42 -7.88 12.49 1.41
C ASP A 42 -6.91 11.75 2.33
N GLU A 43 -6.89 10.42 2.26
CA GLU A 43 -5.94 9.58 2.97
C GLU A 43 -4.50 9.80 2.50
N VAL A 44 -4.28 9.84 1.18
CA VAL A 44 -2.96 10.17 0.59
C VAL A 44 -2.46 11.50 1.13
N LYS A 45 -3.28 12.57 1.07
CA LYS A 45 -2.87 13.90 1.56
C LYS A 45 -2.48 13.92 3.04
N LYS A 46 -3.13 13.08 3.85
CA LYS A 46 -2.84 12.99 5.28
C LYS A 46 -1.52 12.27 5.56
N ASN A 47 -1.15 11.30 4.74
CA ASN A 47 -0.08 10.35 5.06
C ASN A 47 1.20 10.54 4.22
N VAL A 48 1.14 11.12 3.03
CA VAL A 48 2.30 11.23 2.11
C VAL A 48 3.47 12.05 2.65
N PHE A 49 3.24 12.97 3.59
CA PHE A 49 4.31 13.79 4.17
C PHE A 49 4.97 13.17 5.41
N LEU A 50 4.49 12.02 5.88
CA LEU A 50 4.99 11.42 7.13
C LEU A 50 6.49 11.13 7.09
N HIS A 51 7.03 10.70 5.95
CA HIS A 51 8.47 10.47 5.74
C HIS A 51 9.33 11.75 5.72
N LEU A 52 8.70 12.92 5.62
CA LEU A 52 9.37 14.22 5.64
C LEU A 52 9.27 14.91 7.01
N GLU A 53 8.25 14.57 7.80
CA GLU A 53 7.87 15.33 9.00
C GLU A 53 8.12 14.58 10.32
N LYS A 54 8.16 13.24 10.33
CA LYS A 54 8.26 12.47 11.58
C LYS A 54 9.66 11.94 11.86
N GLY A 55 10.40 12.62 12.73
CA GLY A 55 11.53 12.10 13.52
C GLY A 55 12.30 10.90 12.93
N SER A 56 12.08 9.71 13.46
CA SER A 56 12.73 8.44 13.07
C SER A 56 12.44 7.96 11.64
N LEU A 57 11.35 8.41 11.02
CA LEU A 57 10.99 8.17 9.62
C LEU A 57 11.58 9.23 8.67
N GLN A 58 12.18 10.29 9.22
CA GLN A 58 12.68 11.41 8.44
C GLN A 58 13.92 10.99 7.64
N LYS A 59 13.76 10.86 6.32
CA LYS A 59 14.83 10.42 5.41
C LYS A 59 15.92 11.48 5.20
N TYR A 60 15.57 12.76 5.41
CA TYR A 60 16.42 13.91 5.12
C TYR A 60 16.60 14.77 6.36
N SER A 61 17.84 15.13 6.70
CA SER A 61 18.12 16.04 7.82
C SER A 61 18.16 17.51 7.43
N ASP A 62 18.39 17.80 6.15
CA ASP A 62 18.48 19.16 5.62
C ASP A 62 17.11 19.76 5.30
N LYS A 63 16.87 20.98 5.79
CA LYS A 63 15.60 21.68 5.66
C LYS A 63 15.28 22.04 4.20
N ASN A 64 16.28 22.46 3.41
CA ASN A 64 16.06 22.84 2.02
C ASN A 64 15.60 21.64 1.20
N THR A 65 16.25 20.49 1.39
CA THR A 65 15.91 19.21 0.75
C THR A 65 14.48 18.78 1.09
N ILE A 66 14.07 18.92 2.36
CA ILE A 66 12.69 18.62 2.79
C ILE A 66 11.68 19.54 2.10
N GLU A 67 11.97 20.85 2.01
CA GLU A 67 11.09 21.81 1.35
C GLU A 67 10.98 21.55 -0.16
N GLU A 68 12.07 21.20 -0.82
CA GLU A 68 12.08 20.80 -2.23
C GLU A 68 11.27 19.54 -2.46
N LYS A 69 11.45 18.50 -1.64
CA LYS A 69 10.64 17.27 -1.72
C LYS A 69 9.17 17.55 -1.45
N ARG A 70 8.84 18.41 -0.48
CA ARG A 70 7.46 18.83 -0.22
C ARG A 70 6.83 19.54 -1.43
N LYS A 71 7.58 20.42 -2.10
CA LYS A 71 7.12 21.10 -3.33
C LYS A 71 6.87 20.09 -4.45
N SER A 72 7.79 19.16 -4.68
CA SER A 72 7.65 18.09 -5.68
C SER A 72 6.43 17.20 -5.39
N ILE A 73 6.27 16.72 -4.16
CA ILE A 73 5.08 15.93 -3.77
C ILE A 73 3.79 16.73 -4.02
N ASN A 74 3.75 18.01 -3.64
CA ASN A 74 2.56 18.83 -3.88
C ASN A 74 2.22 18.96 -5.37
N GLN A 75 3.23 19.08 -6.25
CA GLN A 75 3.00 19.08 -7.70
C GLN A 75 2.38 17.77 -8.16
N VAL A 76 2.94 16.63 -7.74
CA VAL A 76 2.41 15.31 -8.07
C VAL A 76 0.98 15.11 -7.54
N LEU A 77 0.66 15.60 -6.34
CA LEU A 77 -0.69 15.52 -5.78
C LEU A 77 -1.74 16.24 -6.64
N THR A 78 -1.38 17.29 -7.38
CA THR A 78 -2.32 17.96 -8.29
C THR A 78 -2.77 17.05 -9.44
N VAL A 79 -1.89 16.16 -9.89
CA VAL A 79 -2.21 15.18 -10.94
C VAL A 79 -3.24 14.18 -10.43
N PHE A 80 -3.01 13.60 -9.24
CA PHE A 80 -3.97 12.70 -8.60
C PHE A 80 -5.29 13.40 -8.25
N GLN A 81 -5.24 14.67 -7.84
CA GLN A 81 -6.46 15.46 -7.60
C GLN A 81 -7.35 15.54 -8.84
N GLY A 82 -6.75 15.69 -10.03
CA GLY A 82 -7.47 15.72 -11.30
C GLY A 82 -8.10 14.39 -11.70
N LYS A 83 -7.70 13.27 -11.09
CA LYS A 83 -8.19 11.92 -11.38
C LYS A 83 -9.17 11.37 -10.34
N LYS A 84 -9.35 12.09 -9.23
CA LYS A 84 -10.21 11.66 -8.13
C LYS A 84 -11.69 11.68 -8.53
N ASN A 85 -12.45 10.71 -8.05
CA ASN A 85 -13.90 10.66 -8.19
C ASN A 85 -14.59 10.88 -6.84
N ASN A 86 -15.58 11.78 -6.78
CA ASN A 86 -16.32 12.11 -5.55
C ASN A 86 -17.55 11.23 -5.30
N ASN A 87 -17.75 10.18 -6.11
CA ASN A 87 -18.91 9.29 -6.12
C ASN A 87 -20.26 9.95 -6.50
N GLU A 88 -20.26 11.19 -7.01
CA GLU A 88 -21.50 11.91 -7.33
C GLU A 88 -22.39 11.16 -8.33
N SER A 89 -21.82 10.74 -9.47
CA SER A 89 -22.57 9.96 -10.47
C SER A 89 -23.02 8.61 -9.92
N LEU A 90 -22.14 7.91 -9.21
CA LEU A 90 -22.44 6.62 -8.59
C LEU A 90 -23.63 6.73 -7.62
N LEU A 91 -23.63 7.75 -6.76
CA LEU A 91 -24.69 7.94 -5.76
C LEU A 91 -25.99 8.44 -6.39
N LYS A 92 -25.90 9.20 -7.48
CA LYS A 92 -27.08 9.58 -8.27
C LYS A 92 -27.75 8.36 -8.89
N ASP A 93 -26.98 7.43 -9.42
CA ASP A 93 -27.51 6.27 -10.15
C ASP A 93 -27.99 5.16 -9.20
N LEU A 94 -27.26 4.94 -8.10
CA LEU A 94 -27.46 3.77 -7.23
C LEU A 94 -28.05 4.12 -5.87
N GLY A 95 -28.04 5.39 -5.45
CA GLY A 95 -28.54 5.83 -4.16
C GLY A 95 -27.49 5.81 -3.04
N VAL A 96 -27.78 6.55 -1.97
CA VAL A 96 -26.85 6.80 -0.84
C VAL A 96 -26.52 5.56 -0.01
N ASP A 97 -27.36 4.53 -0.07
CA ASP A 97 -27.20 3.27 0.65
C ASP A 97 -26.27 2.27 -0.06
N TYR A 98 -25.76 2.61 -1.25
CA TYR A 98 -24.96 1.71 -2.07
C TYR A 98 -23.74 1.15 -1.34
N PHE A 99 -22.98 2.00 -0.66
CA PHE A 99 -21.78 1.57 0.07
C PHE A 99 -22.11 0.59 1.20
N GLU A 100 -23.22 0.78 1.90
CA GLU A 100 -23.67 -0.16 2.95
C GLU A 100 -24.12 -1.50 2.36
N ARG A 101 -24.74 -1.51 1.17
CA ARG A 101 -25.06 -2.75 0.45
C ARG A 101 -23.80 -3.53 0.08
N ILE A 102 -22.77 -2.86 -0.44
CA ILE A 102 -21.48 -3.49 -0.76
C ILE A 102 -20.76 -3.98 0.50
N LYS A 103 -20.79 -3.19 1.58
CA LYS A 103 -20.25 -3.57 2.88
C LYS A 103 -20.85 -4.89 3.38
N ASN A 104 -22.18 -5.01 3.30
CA ASN A 104 -22.89 -6.23 3.70
C ASN A 104 -22.55 -7.41 2.78
N ALA A 105 -22.47 -7.19 1.46
CA ALA A 105 -22.13 -8.22 0.50
C ALA A 105 -20.70 -8.77 0.68
N THR A 106 -19.77 -7.90 1.08
CA THR A 106 -18.35 -8.24 1.33
C THR A 106 -18.08 -8.65 2.77
N LYS A 107 -19.12 -8.70 3.62
CA LYS A 107 -19.03 -8.96 5.07
C LYS A 107 -17.99 -8.05 5.76
N HIS A 108 -17.86 -6.82 5.27
CA HIS A 108 -16.88 -5.88 5.79
C HIS A 108 -17.33 -5.31 7.13
N THR A 109 -16.54 -5.58 8.17
CA THR A 109 -16.87 -5.25 9.56
C THR A 109 -16.32 -3.89 9.99
N LYS A 110 -15.33 -3.34 9.29
CA LYS A 110 -14.76 -2.02 9.60
C LYS A 110 -15.70 -0.90 9.15
N LYS A 111 -15.37 0.33 9.56
CA LYS A 111 -16.04 1.56 9.06
C LYS A 111 -15.77 1.72 7.57
N LEU A 112 -16.61 2.49 6.89
CA LEU A 112 -16.39 2.85 5.49
C LEU A 112 -15.01 3.50 5.35
N ASN A 113 -14.14 2.86 4.59
CA ASN A 113 -12.72 3.21 4.38
C ASN A 113 -12.35 3.14 2.90
N GLY A 114 -11.15 3.58 2.55
CA GLY A 114 -10.68 3.72 1.16
C GLY A 114 -10.86 2.45 0.33
N GLU A 115 -10.64 1.30 0.95
CA GLU A 115 -10.68 -0.04 0.35
C GLU A 115 -12.11 -0.47 0.01
N LEU A 116 -13.07 -0.25 0.92
CA LEU A 116 -14.48 -0.51 0.64
C LEU A 116 -15.02 0.46 -0.41
N TYR A 117 -14.71 1.76 -0.30
CA TYR A 117 -15.11 2.76 -1.30
C TYR A 117 -14.55 2.41 -2.68
N SER A 118 -13.30 1.99 -2.75
CA SER A 118 -12.66 1.57 -3.99
C SER A 118 -13.27 0.28 -4.55
N SER A 119 -13.52 -0.73 -3.71
CA SER A 119 -14.16 -1.97 -4.15
C SER A 119 -15.58 -1.76 -4.67
N ALA A 120 -16.36 -0.91 -4.00
CA ALA A 120 -17.69 -0.51 -4.44
C ALA A 120 -17.63 0.27 -5.77
N TYR A 121 -16.68 1.20 -5.89
CA TYR A 121 -16.51 1.99 -7.10
C TYR A 121 -16.01 1.13 -8.29
N ALA A 122 -15.15 0.14 -8.04
CA ALA A 122 -14.71 -0.82 -9.03
C ALA A 122 -15.89 -1.60 -9.63
N LEU A 123 -16.83 -2.06 -8.79
CA LEU A 123 -18.04 -2.71 -9.29
C LEU A 123 -18.83 -1.77 -10.20
N TYR A 124 -19.09 -0.53 -9.77
CA TYR A 124 -19.79 0.46 -10.57
C TYR A 124 -19.12 0.70 -11.93
N LEU A 125 -17.81 0.98 -11.94
CA LEU A 125 -17.04 1.21 -13.17
C LEU A 125 -17.09 0.02 -14.13
N SER A 126 -16.97 -1.20 -13.61
CA SER A 126 -17.02 -2.41 -14.42
C SER A 126 -18.36 -2.60 -15.15
N ARG A 127 -19.45 -2.00 -14.64
CA ARG A 127 -20.78 -2.09 -15.24
C ARG A 127 -21.06 -0.94 -16.20
N ILE A 128 -20.69 0.27 -15.81
CA ILE A 128 -21.04 1.45 -16.60
C ILE A 128 -20.14 1.63 -17.84
N ASN A 129 -18.84 1.30 -17.71
CA ASN A 129 -17.88 1.43 -18.81
C ASN A 129 -17.60 0.11 -19.53
N SER A 130 -18.12 -1.02 -19.02
CA SER A 130 -17.76 -2.37 -19.51
C SER A 130 -16.25 -2.66 -19.49
N GLU A 131 -15.53 -2.09 -18.52
CA GLU A 131 -14.08 -2.24 -18.35
C GLU A 131 -13.74 -3.32 -17.31
N LYS A 132 -12.61 -4.00 -17.49
CA LYS A 132 -12.01 -4.79 -16.42
C LYS A 132 -11.25 -3.86 -15.48
N ILE A 133 -11.54 -3.96 -14.19
CA ILE A 133 -10.90 -3.09 -13.19
C ILE A 133 -9.73 -3.81 -12.55
N PHE A 134 -8.56 -3.20 -12.59
CA PHE A 134 -7.42 -3.59 -11.77
C PHE A 134 -7.33 -2.66 -10.57
N PHE A 135 -7.73 -3.17 -9.40
CA PHE A 135 -7.62 -2.45 -8.15
C PHE A 135 -6.25 -2.70 -7.55
N TYR A 136 -5.40 -1.67 -7.51
CA TYR A 136 -4.05 -1.74 -6.97
C TYR A 136 -4.04 -1.30 -5.51
N THR A 137 -3.70 -2.24 -4.63
CA THR A 137 -3.50 -2.02 -3.20
C THR A 137 -2.37 -2.92 -2.69
N ASP A 138 -1.57 -2.38 -1.79
CA ASP A 138 -0.56 -3.13 -1.05
C ASP A 138 -1.10 -3.64 0.30
N ASP A 139 -2.37 -3.32 0.64
CA ASP A 139 -3.08 -3.88 1.81
C ASP A 139 -3.55 -5.31 1.49
N TYR A 140 -2.82 -6.29 2.04
CA TYR A 140 -3.13 -7.69 1.87
C TYR A 140 -4.40 -8.14 2.57
N PRO A 141 -4.69 -7.73 3.82
CA PRO A 141 -5.98 -7.96 4.43
C PRO A 141 -7.16 -7.51 3.55
N ALA A 142 -7.07 -6.34 2.91
CA ALA A 142 -8.08 -5.86 1.98
C ALA A 142 -8.16 -6.72 0.72
N LYS A 143 -7.00 -7.06 0.12
CA LYS A 143 -6.94 -7.97 -1.03
C LYS A 143 -7.62 -9.30 -0.74
N GLU A 144 -7.26 -9.97 0.35
CA GLU A 144 -7.87 -11.24 0.76
C GLU A 144 -9.38 -11.12 0.99
N GLN A 145 -9.80 -10.03 1.62
CA GLN A 145 -11.21 -9.80 1.91
C GLN A 145 -12.05 -9.61 0.64
N PHE A 146 -11.56 -8.79 -0.30
CA PHE A 146 -12.35 -8.37 -1.45
C PHE A 146 -12.15 -9.25 -2.69
N SER A 147 -11.08 -10.07 -2.77
CA SER A 147 -10.85 -10.97 -3.92
C SER A 147 -12.04 -11.88 -4.24
N PRO A 148 -12.66 -12.59 -3.28
CA PRO A 148 -13.82 -13.43 -3.58
C PRO A 148 -15.00 -12.65 -4.18
N PHE A 149 -15.18 -11.40 -3.75
CA PHE A 149 -16.20 -10.52 -4.29
C PHE A 149 -15.86 -10.08 -5.73
N PHE A 150 -14.61 -9.70 -6.01
CA PHE A 150 -14.14 -9.36 -7.35
C PHE A 150 -14.32 -10.52 -8.33
N ASP A 151 -13.95 -11.73 -7.91
CA ASP A 151 -14.06 -12.95 -8.71
C ASP A 151 -15.53 -13.29 -8.98
N TYR A 152 -16.37 -13.35 -7.94
CA TYR A 152 -17.79 -13.68 -8.09
C TYR A 152 -18.53 -12.66 -8.97
N GLN A 153 -18.25 -11.38 -8.79
CA GLN A 153 -18.87 -10.29 -9.55
C GLN A 153 -18.19 -10.03 -10.90
N GLN A 154 -17.14 -10.79 -11.26
CA GLN A 154 -16.44 -10.66 -12.54
C GLN A 154 -15.90 -9.24 -12.82
N ILE A 155 -15.55 -8.50 -11.76
CA ILE A 155 -15.12 -7.08 -11.83
C ILE A 155 -13.77 -6.97 -12.55
N GLY A 156 -12.82 -7.84 -12.20
CA GLY A 156 -11.44 -7.75 -12.64
C GLY A 156 -10.54 -8.41 -11.61
N GLN A 157 -9.42 -7.78 -11.25
CA GLN A 157 -8.45 -8.36 -10.32
C GLN A 157 -7.97 -7.32 -9.31
N ILE A 158 -7.63 -7.79 -8.11
CA ILE A 158 -6.90 -7.00 -7.12
C ILE A 158 -5.41 -7.33 -7.26
N LYS A 159 -4.60 -6.29 -7.41
CA LYS A 159 -3.17 -6.31 -7.72
C LYS A 159 -2.41 -5.44 -6.73
N ASP A 160 -1.09 -5.51 -6.72
CA ASP A 160 -0.23 -4.71 -5.84
C ASP A 160 0.75 -3.84 -6.64
N SER A 161 1.54 -3.01 -5.94
CA SER A 161 2.49 -2.09 -6.56
C SER A 161 3.53 -2.79 -7.45
N VAL A 162 3.87 -4.07 -7.20
CA VAL A 162 4.76 -4.83 -8.08
C VAL A 162 4.10 -5.08 -9.43
N ASP A 163 2.83 -5.50 -9.41
CA ASP A 163 2.05 -5.71 -10.62
C ASP A 163 1.86 -4.39 -11.40
N LEU A 164 1.71 -3.26 -10.70
CA LEU A 164 1.61 -1.94 -11.33
C LEU A 164 2.90 -1.57 -12.05
N LEU A 165 4.06 -1.76 -11.42
CA LEU A 165 5.35 -1.46 -12.05
C LEU A 165 5.59 -2.31 -13.30
N ILE A 166 5.21 -3.59 -13.27
CA ILE A 166 5.24 -4.46 -14.45
C ILE A 166 4.28 -3.93 -15.54
N LEU A 167 3.07 -3.51 -15.17
CA LEU A 167 2.11 -2.89 -16.09
C LEU A 167 2.64 -1.58 -16.69
N LEU A 168 3.43 -0.79 -15.96
CA LEU A 168 4.02 0.42 -16.54
C LEU A 168 5.17 0.07 -17.49
N TYR A 169 5.95 -0.95 -17.15
CA TYR A 169 7.07 -1.44 -17.97
C TYR A 169 6.63 -1.99 -19.34
N TRP A 170 5.62 -2.86 -19.38
CA TRP A 170 5.19 -3.49 -20.64
C TRP A 170 4.43 -2.55 -21.59
N LEU A 171 3.90 -1.41 -21.09
CA LEU A 171 3.12 -0.42 -21.87
C LEU A 171 3.99 0.68 -22.46
N ASP A 172 5.24 0.79 -22.03
CA ASP A 172 6.15 1.84 -22.46
C ASP A 172 7.48 1.25 -22.93
N ASP A 173 7.74 1.30 -24.23
CA ASP A 173 8.98 0.82 -24.82
C ASP A 173 10.21 1.52 -24.25
N SER A 174 10.09 2.78 -23.81
CA SER A 174 11.19 3.56 -23.21
C SER A 174 11.55 3.11 -21.80
N PHE A 175 10.68 2.35 -21.12
CA PHE A 175 10.93 1.82 -19.78
C PHE A 175 11.72 0.51 -19.87
N ASN A 176 13.03 0.54 -19.63
CA ASN A 176 13.90 -0.64 -19.77
C ASN A 176 14.05 -1.46 -18.48
N GLU A 177 14.62 -2.66 -18.60
CA GLU A 177 14.76 -3.62 -17.48
C GLU A 177 15.57 -3.06 -16.32
N LYS A 178 16.63 -2.27 -16.59
CA LYS A 178 17.45 -1.64 -15.55
C LYS A 178 16.63 -0.64 -14.74
N GLN A 179 15.79 0.15 -15.41
CA GLN A 179 14.87 1.07 -14.74
C GLN A 179 13.82 0.30 -13.94
N LEU A 180 13.29 -0.82 -14.45
CA LEU A 180 12.31 -1.63 -13.73
C LEU A 180 12.92 -2.23 -12.46
N ASP A 181 14.12 -2.83 -12.55
CA ASP A 181 14.84 -3.32 -11.37
C ASP A 181 15.12 -2.18 -10.37
N GLY A 182 15.47 -0.99 -10.87
CA GLY A 182 15.63 0.22 -10.05
C GLY A 182 14.36 0.57 -9.28
N ALA A 183 13.22 0.66 -9.96
CA ALA A 183 11.92 0.96 -9.33
C ALA A 183 11.53 -0.12 -8.29
N LEU A 184 11.70 -1.40 -8.63
CA LEU A 184 11.45 -2.51 -7.70
C LEU A 184 12.39 -2.47 -6.48
N SER A 185 13.67 -2.11 -6.69
CA SER A 185 14.63 -1.95 -5.60
C SER A 185 14.27 -0.78 -4.68
N SER A 186 13.79 0.33 -5.24
CA SER A 186 13.31 1.48 -4.47
C SER A 186 12.05 1.13 -3.68
N LEU A 187 11.10 0.40 -4.28
CA LEU A 187 9.91 -0.12 -3.60
C LEU A 187 10.27 -1.06 -2.45
N TYR A 188 11.20 -2.00 -2.66
CA TYR A 188 11.70 -2.86 -1.57
C TYR A 188 12.27 -2.04 -0.43
N SER A 189 13.10 -1.05 -0.76
CA SER A 189 13.79 -0.20 0.22
C SER A 189 12.80 0.62 1.04
N GLN A 190 11.71 1.09 0.43
CA GLN A 190 10.65 1.82 1.11
C GLN A 190 10.06 0.98 2.26
N TYR A 191 9.60 -0.23 1.96
CA TYR A 191 9.04 -1.15 2.96
C TYR A 191 10.07 -1.63 3.98
N ALA A 192 11.26 -2.03 3.53
CA ALA A 192 12.29 -2.54 4.43
C ALA A 192 12.77 -1.49 5.44
N THR A 193 12.84 -0.21 5.02
CA THR A 193 13.25 0.89 5.91
C THR A 193 12.24 1.07 7.05
N GLU A 194 10.94 1.06 6.75
CA GLU A 194 9.91 1.17 7.78
C GLU A 194 10.00 0.04 8.81
N VAL A 195 10.20 -1.20 8.35
CA VAL A 195 10.37 -2.37 9.23
C VAL A 195 11.58 -2.23 10.14
N VAL A 196 12.72 -1.82 9.59
CA VAL A 196 13.96 -1.59 10.36
C VAL A 196 13.77 -0.50 11.40
N THR A 197 13.10 0.60 11.06
CA THR A 197 12.89 1.73 11.97
C THR A 197 11.90 1.39 13.08
N LEU A 198 10.77 0.75 12.75
CA LEU A 198 9.84 0.25 13.76
C LEU A 198 10.54 -0.68 14.76
N LYS A 199 11.34 -1.63 14.25
CA LYS A 199 12.11 -2.55 15.09
C LYS A 199 13.02 -1.79 16.06
N LYS A 200 13.76 -0.79 15.57
CA LYS A 200 14.65 0.03 16.39
C LYS A 200 13.90 0.78 17.49
N GLU A 201 12.74 1.38 17.18
CA GLU A 201 11.93 2.06 18.19
C GLU A 201 11.40 1.12 19.27
N LEU A 202 10.90 -0.05 18.87
CA LEU A 202 10.42 -1.06 19.81
C LEU A 202 11.56 -1.62 20.68
N GLN A 203 12.74 -1.85 20.11
CA GLN A 203 13.94 -2.25 20.85
C GLN A 203 14.42 -1.15 21.82
N PHE A 204 14.35 0.11 21.40
CA PHE A 204 14.66 1.25 22.28
C PHE A 204 13.68 1.33 23.45
N PHE A 205 12.38 1.18 23.19
CA PHE A 205 11.37 1.11 24.25
C PHE A 205 11.66 -0.08 25.19
N PHE A 206 11.92 -1.26 24.63
CA PHE A 206 12.21 -2.45 25.40
C PHE A 206 13.41 -2.25 26.33
N THR A 207 14.51 -1.73 25.79
CA THR A 207 15.76 -1.54 26.55
C THR A 207 15.61 -0.48 27.65
N ASN A 208 14.90 0.62 27.38
CA ASN A 208 14.86 1.77 28.30
C ASN A 208 13.66 1.77 29.27
N LYS A 209 12.56 1.07 28.93
CA LYS A 209 11.31 1.10 29.71
C LYS A 209 10.97 -0.24 30.36
N VAL A 210 11.50 -1.37 29.88
CA VAL A 210 11.20 -2.71 30.42
C VAL A 210 12.21 -3.11 31.49
N ASN A 211 12.05 -2.54 32.69
CA ASN A 211 12.84 -2.89 33.88
C ASN A 211 12.32 -4.17 34.59
N ALA A 212 13.01 -4.60 35.65
CA ALA A 212 12.64 -5.82 36.40
C ALA A 212 11.21 -5.78 36.97
N THR A 213 10.75 -4.62 37.43
CA THR A 213 9.38 -4.42 37.94
C THR A 213 8.35 -4.54 36.82
N PHE A 214 8.63 -3.95 35.65
CA PHE A 214 7.78 -4.06 34.47
C PHE A 214 7.66 -5.52 34.03
N ARG A 215 8.77 -6.26 33.97
CA ARG A 215 8.77 -7.70 33.61
C ARG A 215 7.91 -8.54 34.54
N LYS A 216 7.93 -8.25 35.84
CA LYS A 216 7.10 -8.97 36.84
C LYS A 216 5.62 -8.62 36.72
N THR A 217 5.29 -7.35 36.49
CA THR A 217 3.90 -6.84 36.56
C THR A 217 3.16 -6.87 35.22
N LYS A 218 3.88 -6.86 34.10
CA LYS A 218 3.36 -6.75 32.72
C LYS A 218 3.91 -7.85 31.82
N ARG A 219 3.96 -9.08 32.32
CA ARG A 219 4.57 -10.25 31.65
C ARG A 219 4.05 -10.46 30.22
N GLU A 220 2.74 -10.46 30.03
CA GLU A 220 2.12 -10.66 28.72
C GLU A 220 2.54 -9.57 27.71
N ILE A 221 2.60 -8.30 28.14
CA ILE A 221 3.05 -7.19 27.28
C ILE A 221 4.50 -7.41 26.82
N VAL A 222 5.37 -7.85 27.74
CA VAL A 222 6.78 -8.12 27.44
C VAL A 222 6.92 -9.30 26.46
N GLU A 223 6.16 -10.37 26.67
CA GLU A 223 6.13 -11.54 25.78
C GLU A 223 5.68 -11.13 24.37
N ARG A 224 4.53 -10.43 24.26
CA ARG A 224 4.00 -9.96 22.97
C ARG A 224 4.92 -8.97 22.26
N LEU A 225 5.58 -8.08 23.00
CA LEU A 225 6.54 -7.12 22.44
C LEU A 225 7.78 -7.82 21.89
N ASN A 226 8.31 -8.81 22.61
CA ASN A 226 9.42 -9.63 22.13
C ASN A 226 9.03 -10.41 20.87
N THR A 227 7.84 -11.02 20.84
CA THR A 227 7.33 -11.71 19.65
C THR A 227 7.28 -10.75 18.47
N LEU A 228 6.73 -9.54 18.65
CA LEU A 228 6.67 -8.55 17.57
C LEU A 228 8.07 -8.16 17.06
N ILE A 229 9.02 -7.91 17.96
CA ILE A 229 10.41 -7.59 17.57
C ILE A 229 11.04 -8.74 16.77
N LEU A 230 10.81 -10.00 17.17
CA LEU A 230 11.31 -11.17 16.45
C LEU A 230 10.68 -11.32 15.06
N CYS A 231 9.36 -11.12 14.95
CA CYS A 231 8.66 -11.10 13.66
C CYS A 231 9.28 -10.06 12.70
N LEU A 232 9.50 -8.83 13.19
CA LEU A 232 10.14 -7.76 12.41
C LEU A 232 11.60 -8.07 12.05
N ASP A 233 12.33 -8.78 12.91
CA ASP A 233 13.72 -9.15 12.67
C ASP A 233 13.85 -10.18 11.54
N LYS A 234 12.93 -11.15 11.52
CA LYS A 234 12.89 -12.21 10.50
C LYS A 234 12.11 -11.85 9.24
N LEU A 235 11.43 -10.70 9.21
CA LEU A 235 10.46 -10.32 8.18
C LEU A 235 9.29 -11.32 8.07
N GLU A 236 8.94 -11.96 9.19
CA GLU A 236 7.81 -12.89 9.31
C GLU A 236 6.57 -12.13 9.79
N PHE A 237 5.69 -11.75 8.88
CA PHE A 237 4.51 -10.91 9.18
C PHE A 237 3.25 -11.71 9.51
N GLU A 238 3.32 -13.03 9.61
CA GLU A 238 2.15 -13.84 10.00
C GLU A 238 1.76 -13.55 11.46
N GLY A 239 0.49 -13.18 11.69
CA GLY A 239 -0.05 -12.93 13.03
C GLY A 239 0.34 -11.57 13.64
N VAL A 240 1.00 -10.67 12.90
CA VAL A 240 1.38 -9.34 13.42
C VAL A 240 0.17 -8.44 13.68
N GLY A 241 -0.96 -8.63 12.99
CA GLY A 241 -2.18 -7.86 13.25
C GLY A 241 -2.87 -8.27 14.55
N ILE A 242 -2.70 -9.52 15.00
CA ILE A 242 -3.11 -9.95 16.35
C ILE A 242 -2.29 -9.18 17.40
N LEU A 243 -0.98 -9.05 17.18
CA LEU A 243 -0.11 -8.28 18.06
C LEU A 243 -0.49 -6.80 18.06
N TYR A 244 -0.75 -6.20 16.89
CA TYR A 244 -1.22 -4.82 16.79
C TYR A 244 -2.52 -4.60 17.58
N SER A 245 -3.52 -5.46 17.36
CA SER A 245 -4.84 -5.38 18.02
C SER A 245 -4.73 -5.51 19.54
N PHE A 246 -3.82 -6.36 20.03
CA PHE A 246 -3.51 -6.46 21.46
C PHE A 246 -3.00 -5.13 22.02
N PHE A 247 -2.06 -4.48 21.33
CA PHE A 247 -1.49 -3.21 21.79
C PHE A 247 -2.46 -2.03 21.64
N GLU A 248 -3.34 -2.05 20.64
CA GLU A 248 -4.39 -1.05 20.45
C GLU A 248 -5.42 -1.04 21.58
N THR A 249 -5.86 -2.23 22.00
CA THR A 249 -6.94 -2.38 22.98
C THR A 249 -6.45 -2.22 24.42
N ASN A 250 -5.16 -2.45 24.68
CA ASN A 250 -4.60 -2.42 26.03
C ASN A 250 -4.13 -1.00 26.44
N LYS A 251 -4.83 -0.38 27.39
CA LYS A 251 -4.47 0.97 27.89
C LYS A 251 -3.05 1.05 28.47
N ALA A 252 -2.51 -0.04 29.01
CA ALA A 252 -1.16 -0.07 29.59
C ALA A 252 -0.04 -0.06 28.53
N THR A 253 -0.39 -0.16 27.24
CA THR A 253 0.55 -0.17 26.12
C THR A 253 0.46 1.06 25.25
N LYS A 254 -0.11 2.18 25.76
CA LYS A 254 -0.32 3.41 24.99
C LYS A 254 0.94 3.89 24.26
N ASP A 255 2.10 3.83 24.91
CA ASP A 255 3.37 4.23 24.30
C ASP A 255 3.76 3.30 23.14
N ILE A 256 3.62 1.98 23.33
CA ILE A 256 3.88 0.99 22.28
C ILE A 256 2.90 1.19 21.13
N TYR A 257 1.60 1.31 21.41
CA TYR A 257 0.60 1.55 20.39
C TYR A 257 0.83 2.86 19.61
N ASN A 258 1.26 3.93 20.28
CA ASN A 258 1.62 5.17 19.61
C ASN A 258 2.81 4.99 18.65
N ILE A 259 3.79 4.14 19.01
CA ILE A 259 4.85 3.72 18.09
C ILE A 259 4.23 2.98 16.91
N LEU A 260 3.47 1.89 17.16
CA LEU A 260 2.92 1.03 16.10
C LEU A 260 2.03 1.81 15.11
N LYS A 261 1.22 2.74 15.61
CA LYS A 261 0.32 3.57 14.81
C LYS A 261 1.05 4.39 13.74
N ASN A 262 2.33 4.73 13.96
CA ASN A 262 3.14 5.45 12.98
C ASN A 262 3.63 4.56 11.83
N TYR A 263 3.50 3.24 11.95
CA TYR A 263 4.00 2.24 11.01
C TYR A 263 2.88 1.25 10.61
N ASN A 264 1.66 1.77 10.43
CA ASN A 264 0.48 0.95 10.15
C ASN A 264 0.62 0.08 8.88
N SER A 265 1.29 0.63 7.87
CA SER A 265 1.69 -0.01 6.60
C SER A 265 2.38 -1.37 6.77
N ILE A 266 3.14 -1.57 7.85
CA ILE A 266 3.80 -2.86 8.11
C ILE A 266 2.79 -3.94 8.46
N PHE A 267 1.73 -3.58 9.18
CA PHE A 267 0.68 -4.52 9.58
C PHE A 267 -0.28 -4.84 8.42
N GLU A 268 -0.34 -3.97 7.42
CA GLU A 268 -1.03 -4.21 6.14
C GLU A 268 -0.28 -5.23 5.26
N LEU A 269 0.98 -5.56 5.59
CA LEU A 269 1.73 -6.66 4.95
C LEU A 269 1.36 -8.04 5.51
N GLU A 270 0.53 -8.12 6.56
CA GLU A 270 0.09 -9.39 7.14
C GLU A 270 -0.70 -10.21 6.11
N LYS A 271 -0.38 -11.49 6.02
CA LYS A 271 -1.09 -12.44 5.16
C LYS A 271 -1.41 -13.71 5.92
N LYS A 272 -2.31 -14.52 5.36
CA LYS A 272 -2.49 -15.91 5.79
C LYS A 272 -1.24 -16.74 5.51
N SER A 273 -1.06 -17.78 6.33
CA SER A 273 0.04 -18.75 6.25
C SER A 273 0.22 -19.28 4.82
N ASN A 274 1.47 -19.49 4.41
CA ASN A 274 1.88 -20.04 3.09
C ASN A 274 1.65 -19.14 1.87
N THR A 275 1.55 -17.81 2.04
CA THR A 275 1.56 -16.87 0.92
C THR A 275 2.83 -16.02 0.94
N GLU A 276 3.44 -15.81 -0.23
CA GLU A 276 4.64 -14.98 -0.42
C GLU A 276 4.37 -13.56 0.07
N THR A 277 5.23 -12.93 0.90
CA THR A 277 5.09 -11.53 1.36
C THR A 277 5.31 -10.50 0.25
N LEU A 278 4.97 -9.22 0.43
CA LEU A 278 5.27 -8.20 -0.61
C LEU A 278 6.78 -8.05 -0.84
N LEU A 279 7.58 -8.06 0.23
CA LEU A 279 9.04 -8.01 0.16
C LEU A 279 9.64 -9.22 -0.56
N GLU A 280 9.07 -10.41 -0.32
CA GLU A 280 9.43 -11.62 -1.06
C GLU A 280 9.02 -11.53 -2.52
N LYS A 281 7.79 -11.08 -2.82
CA LYS A 281 7.30 -10.87 -4.20
C LYS A 281 8.20 -9.93 -4.97
N ILE A 282 8.58 -8.80 -4.38
CA ILE A 282 9.52 -7.85 -5.00
C ILE A 282 10.85 -8.57 -5.27
N SER A 283 11.40 -9.27 -4.27
CA SER A 283 12.68 -9.97 -4.39
C SER A 283 12.68 -11.06 -5.46
N ASN A 284 11.61 -11.86 -5.51
CA ASN A 284 11.44 -12.93 -6.47
C ASN A 284 11.16 -12.40 -7.87
N THR A 285 10.37 -11.32 -8.01
CA THR A 285 10.18 -10.62 -9.28
C THR A 285 11.51 -10.09 -9.82
N ARG A 286 12.32 -9.44 -8.98
CA ARG A 286 13.65 -8.94 -9.37
C ARG A 286 14.62 -10.03 -9.82
N LYS A 287 14.54 -11.24 -9.24
CA LYS A 287 15.28 -12.41 -9.74
C LYS A 287 14.71 -12.87 -11.07
N ALA A 288 13.39 -13.03 -11.14
CA ALA A 288 12.70 -13.52 -12.33
C ALA A 288 12.94 -12.65 -13.56
N ILE A 289 12.97 -11.32 -13.45
CA ILE A 289 13.22 -10.44 -14.61
C ILE A 289 14.64 -10.54 -15.18
N LYS A 290 15.60 -11.09 -14.43
CA LYS A 290 16.97 -11.35 -14.93
C LYS A 290 17.07 -12.67 -15.68
N GLU A 291 16.18 -13.61 -15.37
CA GLU A 291 16.16 -14.96 -15.91
C GLU A 291 15.13 -15.10 -17.04
N ASN A 292 14.04 -14.33 -16.97
CA ASN A 292 12.88 -14.42 -17.85
C ASN A 292 12.53 -13.03 -18.39
N LYS A 293 12.49 -12.89 -19.71
CA LYS A 293 12.09 -11.65 -20.37
C LYS A 293 10.60 -11.39 -20.13
N ILE A 294 10.26 -10.18 -19.71
CA ILE A 294 8.88 -9.68 -19.77
C ILE A 294 8.64 -9.17 -21.18
N TYR A 295 7.80 -9.86 -21.95
CA TYR A 295 7.52 -9.51 -23.34
C TYR A 295 6.66 -8.25 -23.44
N LYS A 296 7.16 -7.27 -24.20
CA LYS A 296 6.38 -6.13 -24.70
C LYS A 296 5.70 -6.52 -26.00
N TRP A 297 4.69 -5.74 -26.41
CA TRP A 297 4.00 -5.99 -27.67
C TRP A 297 4.96 -6.05 -28.87
N ASN A 298 5.92 -5.12 -28.93
CA ASN A 298 6.92 -5.07 -30.01
C ASN A 298 7.89 -6.25 -30.01
N ASP A 299 8.06 -6.95 -28.90
CA ASP A 299 8.89 -8.17 -28.85
C ASP A 299 8.23 -9.37 -29.54
N LEU A 300 6.90 -9.31 -29.71
CA LEU A 300 6.08 -10.38 -30.27
C LEU A 300 5.76 -10.15 -31.75
N LEU A 301 5.99 -8.93 -32.24
CA LEU A 301 5.88 -8.62 -33.65
C LEU A 301 7.11 -9.16 -34.36
N SER A 302 6.91 -10.11 -35.28
CA SER A 302 7.94 -10.52 -36.21
C SER A 302 8.36 -9.31 -37.04
N ASN A 303 9.64 -8.93 -37.01
CA ASN A 303 10.21 -8.06 -38.04
C ASN A 303 10.13 -8.73 -39.41
#